data_AF-A0A8T4J5G1-F1
#
_entry.id   AF-A0A8T4J5G1-F1
#
_cell.length_a   1.000
_cell.length_b   1.000
_cell.length_c   1.000
_cell.angle_alpha   90.00
_cell.angle_beta   90.00
_cell.angle_gamma   90.00
#
_symmetry.space_group_name_H-M   'P 1'
#
loop_
_entity.id
_entity.type
_entity.pdbx_description
1 polymer ?
#
loop_
_entity_poly.entity_id
_entity_poly.type
_entity_poly.pdbx_seq_one_letter_code
_entity_poly.pdbx_strand_id
1 'polypeptide(L)' 'MSALPTLLTNATVLAAATGLSYSVTLLGVALFSVASRSPARRRDARATLALLLGRKPQR' A
#
# COMPACT_ATOMS: atom_id res chain seq x y z
N MET A 1 8.99 -13.47 34.57
CA MET A 1 8.62 -12.16 33.97
C MET A 1 7.59 -12.42 32.88
N SER A 2 6.50 -11.63 32.82
CA SER A 2 5.42 -11.86 31.83
C SER A 2 5.84 -11.39 30.45
N ALA A 3 5.70 -12.24 29.43
CA ALA A 3 6.04 -11.94 28.03
C ALA A 3 4.94 -11.17 27.27
N LEU A 4 3.73 -11.09 27.85
CA LEU A 4 2.58 -10.41 27.26
C LEU A 4 2.85 -8.95 26.84
N PRO A 5 3.41 -8.06 27.68
CA PRO A 5 3.64 -6.68 27.29
C PRO A 5 4.59 -6.58 26.09
N THR A 6 5.66 -7.38 26.08
CA THR A 6 6.63 -7.42 24.97
C THR A 6 5.99 -7.91 23.67
N LEU A 7 5.13 -8.93 23.74
CA LEU A 7 4.42 -9.45 22.57
C LEU A 7 3.45 -8.41 22.00
N LEU A 8 2.72 -7.69 22.86
CA LEU A 8 1.81 -6.62 22.43
C LEU A 8 2.58 -5.49 21.74
N THR A 9 3.71 -5.05 22.32
CA THR A 9 4.55 -4.02 21.70
C THR A 9 5.12 -4.47 20.35
N ASN A 10 5.61 -5.70 20.25
CA ASN A 10 6.16 -6.20 18.99
C ASN A 10 5.07 -6.34 17.91
N ALA A 11 3.88 -6.79 18.29
CA ALA A 11 2.74 -6.88 17.38
C ALA A 11 2.30 -5.51 16.87
N THR A 12 2.23 -4.50 17.75
CA THR A 12 1.86 -3.14 17.34
C THR A 12 2.91 -2.50 16.44
N VAL A 13 4.20 -2.68 16.75
CA VAL A 13 5.30 -2.21 15.91
C VAL A 13 5.26 -2.86 14.54
N LEU A 14 5.04 -4.18 14.47
CA LEU A 14 4.95 -4.90 13.20
C LEU A 14 3.74 -4.45 12.36
N ALA A 15 2.57 -4.27 13.00
CA ALA A 15 1.37 -3.78 12.34
C ALA A 15 1.57 -2.35 11.80
N ALA A 16 2.18 -1.47 12.59
CA ALA A 16 2.49 -0.11 12.19
C ALA A 16 3.49 -0.08 11.01
N ALA A 17 4.57 -0.85 11.09
CA ALA A 17 5.56 -0.94 10.02
C ALA A 17 4.97 -1.47 8.71
N THR A 18 4.10 -2.48 8.80
CA THR A 18 3.40 -3.06 7.65
C THR A 18 2.40 -2.07 7.04
N GLY A 19 1.61 -1.40 7.88
CA GLY A 19 0.66 -0.38 7.42
C GLY A 19 1.33 0.81 6.75
N LEU A 20 2.45 1.28 7.32
CA LEU A 20 3.24 2.37 6.76
C LEU A 20 3.87 2.00 5.42
N SER A 21 4.52 0.83 5.32
CA SER A 21 5.16 0.39 4.07
C SER A 21 4.14 0.23 2.94
N TYR A 22 2.98 -0.35 3.24
CA TYR A 22 1.88 -0.48 2.29
C TYR A 22 1.33 0.89 1.84
N SER A 23 1.11 1.81 2.79
CA SER A 23 0.60 3.16 2.49
C SER A 23 1.58 3.98 1.65
N VAL A 24 2.89 3.91 1.95
CA VAL A 24 3.94 4.56 1.17
C VAL A 24 3.97 4.01 -0.25
N THR A 25 3.84 2.69 -0.42
CA THR A 25 3.81 2.05 -1.73
C THR A 25 2.59 2.52 -2.54
N LEU A 26 1.40 2.55 -1.93
CA LEU A 26 0.19 3.07 -2.57
C LEU A 26 0.34 4.53 -2.98
N LEU A 27 0.90 5.37 -2.10
CA LEU A 27 1.13 6.78 -2.38
C LEU A 27 2.09 6.96 -3.56
N GLY A 28 3.18 6.18 -3.61
CA GLY A 28 4.14 6.19 -4.71
C GLY A 28 3.49 5.81 -6.05
N VAL A 29 2.67 4.75 -6.07
CA VAL A 29 1.95 4.33 -7.28
C VAL A 29 0.90 5.37 -7.70
N ALA A 30 0.20 5.98 -6.74
CA ALA A 30 -0.78 7.04 -7.00
C ALA A 30 -0.10 8.28 -7.61
N LEU A 31 1.01 8.73 -7.02
CA LEU A 31 1.80 9.84 -7.53
C LEU A 31 2.36 9.54 -8.93
N PHE A 32 2.87 8.33 -9.15
CA PHE A 32 3.36 7.91 -10.47
C PHE A 32 2.24 7.88 -11.51
N SER A 33 1.05 7.40 -11.13
CA SER A 33 -0.14 7.47 -11.98
C SER A 33 -0.42 8.91 -12.40
N VAL A 34 -0.48 9.85 -11.45
CA VAL A 34 -0.81 11.25 -11.76
C VAL A 34 0.30 11.96 -12.54
N ALA A 35 1.57 11.77 -12.16
CA ALA A 35 2.73 12.44 -12.74
C ALA A 35 3.08 11.94 -14.15
N SER A 36 2.67 10.72 -14.52
CA SER A 36 2.94 10.19 -15.85
C SER A 36 2.17 10.99 -16.94
N ARG A 37 2.93 11.57 -17.88
CA ARG A 37 2.40 12.34 -19.03
C ARG A 37 1.71 11.46 -20.07
N SER A 38 2.05 10.17 -20.13
CA SER A 38 1.47 9.24 -21.10
C SER A 38 0.12 8.71 -20.59
N PRO A 39 -0.97 8.88 -21.36
CA PRO A 39 -2.28 8.35 -20.98
C PRO A 39 -2.30 6.81 -20.88
N ALA A 40 -1.43 6.11 -21.62
CA ALA A 40 -1.26 4.66 -21.47
C ALA A 40 -0.65 4.30 -20.11
N ARG A 41 0.43 4.99 -19.68
CA ARG A 41 1.04 4.79 -18.36
C ARG A 41 0.11 5.14 -17.20
N ARG A 42 -0.76 6.13 -17.36
CA ARG A 42 -1.82 6.46 -16.40
C ARG A 42 -2.78 5.30 -16.17
N ARG A 43 -3.18 4.62 -17.25
CA ARG A 43 -4.12 3.49 -17.22
C ARG A 43 -3.51 2.28 -16.52
N ASP A 44 -2.25 1.95 -16.82
CA ASP A 44 -1.54 0.85 -16.18
C ASP A 44 -1.35 1.09 -14.68
N ALA A 45 -0.91 2.31 -14.30
CA ALA A 45 -0.74 2.64 -12.89
C ALA A 45 -2.06 2.61 -12.09
N ARG A 46 -3.18 2.99 -12.71
CA ARG A 46 -4.51 2.82 -12.09
C ARG A 46 -4.90 1.35 -11.95
N ALA A 47 -4.56 0.50 -12.91
CA ALA A 47 -4.79 -0.94 -12.82
C ALA A 47 -3.95 -1.57 -11.70
N THR A 48 -2.67 -1.18 -11.58
CA THR A 48 -1.82 -1.61 -10.46
C THR A 48 -2.39 -1.13 -9.11
N LEU A 49 -2.84 0.12 -9.03
CA LEU A 49 -3.46 0.65 -7.81
C LEU A 49 -4.78 -0.06 -7.46
N ALA A 50 -5.60 -0.39 -8.45
CA ALA A 50 -6.82 -1.18 -8.26
C ALA A 50 -6.49 -2.58 -7.71
N LEU A 51 -5.48 -3.26 -8.27
CA LEU A 51 -5.01 -4.55 -7.76
C LEU A 51 -4.46 -4.44 -6.33
N LEU A 52 -3.64 -3.43 -6.05
CA LEU A 52 -3.09 -3.21 -4.70
C LEU A 52 -4.21 -2.97 -3.67
N LEU A 53 -5.26 -2.23 -4.04
CA LEU A 53 -6.43 -1.98 -3.20
C LEU A 53 -7.45 -3.13 -3.17
N GLY A 54 -7.17 -4.26 -3.82
CA GLY A 54 -8.11 -5.39 -3.92
C GLY A 54 -9.40 -5.07 -4.70
N ARG A 55 -9.42 -3.97 -5.45
CA ARG A 55 -10.56 -3.59 -6.29
C ARG A 55 -10.48 -4.36 -7.60
N LYS A 56 -11.42 -5.29 -7.79
CA LYS A 56 -11.54 -6.10 -9.00
C LYS A 56 -11.66 -5.16 -10.22
N PRO A 57 -10.89 -5.37 -11.30
CA PRO A 57 -11.05 -4.58 -12.51
C PRO A 57 -12.47 -4.77 -13.03
N GLN A 58 -13.23 -3.68 -13.16
CA GLN A 58 -14.53 -3.71 -13.83
C GLN A 58 -14.28 -4.13 -15.28
N ARG A 59 -14.76 -5.33 -15.62
CA ARG A 59 -14.77 -5.86 -16.99
C ARG A 59 -15.74 -5.08 -17.85
#